data_AF-A0A2H6BEP5-F1
#
_entry.id   AF-A0A2H6BEP5-F1
#
_cell.length_a   1.000
_cell.length_b   1.000
_cell.length_c   1.000
_cell.angle_alpha   90.00
_cell.angle_beta   90.00
_cell.angle_gamma   90.00
#
_symmetry.space_group_name_H-M   'P 1'
#
loop_
_entity.id
_entity.type
_entity.pdbx_description
1 polymer ?
#
loop_
_entity_poly.entity_id
_entity_poly.type
_entity_poly.pdbx_seq_one_letter_code
_entity_poly.pdbx_strand_id
1 'polypeptide(L)'
;MTDGEAERRAKITAAVEAVRTRFLASFDDRLAELESLAAAACAGDEDARVALQRGLHTVAGTAPTLGLHDLGAAVRALEEAVGRGEPLGRGEVSAKLRTPRS
;
A
#
# COMPACT_ATOMS: atom_id res chain seq x y z
N MET A 1 -28.97 -6.63 -22.87
CA MET A 1 -28.54 -6.01 -21.60
C MET A 1 -29.78 -5.82 -20.77
N THR A 2 -29.93 -6.59 -19.69
CA THR A 2 -31.10 -6.50 -18.81
C THR A 2 -30.83 -5.49 -17.69
N ASP A 3 -31.88 -4.84 -17.17
CA ASP A 3 -31.77 -3.87 -16.08
C ASP A 3 -31.04 -4.44 -14.84
N GLY A 4 -31.16 -5.75 -14.60
CA GLY A 4 -30.48 -6.42 -13.48
C GLY A 4 -28.94 -6.49 -13.59
N GLU A 5 -28.38 -6.56 -14.80
CA GLU A 5 -26.92 -6.51 -14.99
C GLU A 5 -26.36 -5.11 -14.76
N ALA A 6 -27.11 -4.09 -15.18
CA ALA A 6 -26.75 -2.69 -14.95
C ALA A 6 -26.78 -2.35 -13.46
N GLU A 7 -27.83 -2.77 -12.75
CA GLU A 7 -27.95 -2.58 -11.30
C GLU A 7 -26.82 -3.29 -10.53
N ARG A 8 -26.47 -4.53 -10.92
CA ARG A 8 -25.38 -5.28 -10.30
C ARG A 8 -24.02 -4.60 -10.50
N ARG A 9 -23.75 -4.10 -11.71
CA ARG A 9 -22.52 -3.33 -11.98
C ARG A 9 -22.46 -2.06 -11.14
N ALA A 10 -23.57 -1.31 -11.06
CA ALA A 10 -23.64 -0.10 -10.25
C ALA A 10 -23.35 -0.38 -8.76
N LYS A 11 -23.91 -1.47 -8.21
CA LYS A 11 -23.62 -1.90 -6.83
C LYS A 11 -22.15 -2.24 -6.61
N ILE A 12 -21.53 -2.97 -7.54
CA ILE A 12 -20.10 -3.30 -7.46
C ILE A 12 -19.24 -2.04 -7.52
N THR A 13 -19.52 -1.13 -8.45
CA THR A 13 -18.80 0.15 -8.57
C THR A 13 -18.91 0.97 -7.27
N ALA A 14 -20.11 1.10 -6.71
CA ALA A 14 -20.32 1.81 -5.45
C ALA A 14 -19.55 1.17 -4.28
N ALA A 15 -19.51 -0.17 -4.22
CA ALA A 15 -18.74 -0.89 -3.20
C ALA A 15 -17.23 -0.64 -3.33
N VAL A 16 -16.68 -0.68 -4.56
CA VAL A 16 -15.26 -0.39 -4.81
C VAL A 16 -14.91 1.04 -4.41
N GLU A 17 -15.75 2.02 -4.74
CA GLU A 17 -15.55 3.42 -4.34
C GLU A 17 -15.60 3.61 -2.81
N ALA A 18 -16.49 2.91 -2.11
CA ALA A 18 -16.53 2.94 -0.65
C ALA A 18 -15.26 2.36 -0.04
N VAL A 19 -14.75 1.24 -0.58
CA VAL A 19 -13.47 0.66 -0.13
C VAL A 19 -12.31 1.61 -0.43
N ARG A 20 -12.28 2.22 -1.62
CA ARG A 20 -11.27 3.21 -2.00
C ARG A 20 -11.24 4.40 -1.05
N THR A 21 -12.42 4.93 -0.72
CA THR A 21 -12.56 6.05 0.22
C THR A 21 -12.00 5.68 1.59
N ARG A 22 -12.36 4.50 2.11
CA ARG A 22 -11.85 4.03 3.41
C ARG A 22 -10.34 3.78 3.37
N PHE A 23 -9.84 3.21 2.28
CA PHE A 23 -8.41 2.97 2.09
C PHE A 23 -7.64 4.29 2.18
N LEU A 24 -8.04 5.30 1.40
CA LEU A 24 -7.42 6.62 1.39
C LEU A 24 -7.53 7.32 2.75
N ALA A 25 -8.68 7.24 3.42
CA ALA A 25 -8.87 7.82 4.76
C ALA A 25 -7.94 7.19 5.82
N SER A 26 -7.60 5.92 5.68
CA SER A 26 -6.69 5.20 6.58
C SER A 26 -5.23 5.20 6.13
N PHE A 27 -4.91 5.82 4.99
CA PHE A 27 -3.62 5.63 4.35
C PHE A 27 -2.49 6.30 5.13
N ASP A 28 -2.72 7.48 5.69
CA ASP A 28 -1.71 8.21 6.48
C ASP A 28 -1.34 7.46 7.77
N ASP A 29 -2.32 6.92 8.48
CA ASP A 29 -2.08 6.09 9.67
C ASP A 29 -1.27 4.84 9.32
N ARG A 30 -1.62 4.20 8.19
CA ARG A 30 -0.92 3.01 7.71
C ARG A 30 0.50 3.33 7.26
N LEU A 31 0.72 4.51 6.69
CA LEU A 31 2.05 4.98 6.31
C LEU A 31 2.92 5.21 7.55
N ALA A 32 2.37 5.82 8.60
CA ALA A 32 3.06 6.01 9.87
C ALA A 32 3.42 4.66 10.54
N GLU A 33 2.54 3.67 10.47
CA GLU A 33 2.81 2.31 10.94
C GLU A 33 3.98 1.67 10.17
N LEU A 34 3.95 1.74 8.83
CA LEU A 34 5.03 1.23 7.98
C LEU A 34 6.37 1.92 8.27
N GLU A 35 6.37 3.23 8.56
CA GLU A 35 7.58 3.95 8.94
C GLU A 35 8.15 3.49 10.29
N SER A 36 7.27 3.22 11.26
CA SER A 36 7.66 2.69 12.57
C SER A 36 8.29 1.30 12.42
N LEU A 37 7.67 0.43 11.61
CA LEU A 37 8.19 -0.90 11.30
C LEU A 37 9.52 -0.84 10.55
N ALA A 38 9.67 0.08 9.61
CA ALA A 38 10.94 0.30 8.90
C ALA A 38 12.06 0.71 9.86
N ALA A 39 11.78 1.63 10.79
CA ALA A 39 12.76 2.05 11.79
C ALA A 39 13.19 0.88 12.70
N ALA A 40 12.24 0.06 13.16
CA ALA A 40 12.53 -1.11 13.98
C ALA A 40 13.30 -2.19 13.20
N ALA A 41 12.91 -2.47 11.95
CA ALA A 41 13.62 -3.39 11.06
C ALA A 41 15.07 -2.93 10.81
N CYS A 42 15.29 -1.63 10.61
CA CYS A 42 16.62 -1.05 10.48
C CYS A 42 17.47 -1.18 11.76
N ALA A 43 16.83 -1.24 12.93
CA ALA A 43 17.50 -1.49 14.21
C ALA A 43 17.79 -2.99 14.46
N GLY A 44 17.44 -3.88 13.52
CA GLY A 44 17.69 -5.32 13.59
C GLY A 44 16.52 -6.14 14.13
N ASP A 45 15.33 -5.57 14.27
CA ASP A 45 14.12 -6.31 14.64
C ASP A 45 13.57 -7.08 13.43
N GLU A 46 13.77 -8.39 13.42
CA GLU A 46 13.33 -9.27 12.32
C GLU A 46 11.80 -9.44 12.28
N ASP A 47 11.11 -9.38 13.43
CA ASP A 47 9.64 -9.44 13.48
C ASP A 47 9.05 -8.17 12.85
N ALA A 48 9.65 -7.01 13.13
CA ALA A 48 9.29 -5.75 12.49
C ALA A 48 9.54 -5.79 10.98
N ARG A 49 10.63 -6.44 10.53
CA ARG A 49 10.93 -6.61 9.11
C ARG A 49 9.88 -7.48 8.39
N VAL A 50 9.47 -8.58 9.01
CA VAL A 50 8.40 -9.45 8.47
C VAL A 50 7.06 -8.71 8.43
N ALA A 51 6.73 -7.96 9.48
CA ALA A 51 5.53 -7.13 9.54
C ALA A 51 5.54 -6.03 8.45
N LEU A 52 6.68 -5.36 8.25
CA LEU A 52 6.88 -4.36 7.20
C LEU A 52 6.62 -4.96 5.81
N GLN A 53 7.22 -6.11 5.50
CA GLN A 53 7.01 -6.79 4.21
C GLN A 53 5.54 -7.11 3.97
N ARG A 54 4.83 -7.64 4.98
CA ARG A 54 3.38 -7.94 4.86
C ARG A 54 2.53 -6.69 4.67
N GLY A 55 2.87 -5.61 5.36
CA GLY A 55 2.21 -4.33 5.21
C GLY A 55 2.38 -3.76 3.80
N LEU A 56 3.61 -3.73 3.30
CA LEU A 56 3.93 -3.30 1.93
C LEU A 56 3.23 -4.20 0.90
N HIS A 57 3.28 -5.51 1.06
CA HIS A 57 2.59 -6.48 0.19
C HIS A 57 1.09 -6.20 0.08
N THR A 58 0.44 -5.97 1.23
CA THR A 58 -1.00 -5.69 1.29
C THR A 58 -1.34 -4.41 0.53
N VAL A 59 -0.55 -3.35 0.71
CA VAL A 59 -0.79 -2.07 0.04
C VAL A 59 -0.49 -2.18 -1.46
N ALA A 60 0.60 -2.83 -1.85
CA ALA A 60 0.98 -3.07 -3.26
C ALA A 60 -0.09 -3.84 -4.03
N GLY A 61 -0.71 -4.85 -3.40
CA GLY A 61 -1.80 -5.62 -3.99
C GLY A 61 -3.15 -4.89 -3.99
N THR A 62 -3.45 -4.14 -2.92
CA THR A 62 -4.75 -3.46 -2.78
C THR A 62 -4.86 -2.22 -3.65
N ALA A 63 -3.81 -1.39 -3.72
CA ALA A 63 -3.86 -0.11 -4.42
C ALA A 63 -4.28 -0.22 -5.91
N PRO A 64 -3.75 -1.14 -6.74
CA PRO A 64 -4.18 -1.29 -8.13
C PRO A 64 -5.63 -1.71 -8.29
N THR A 65 -6.18 -2.52 -7.37
CA THR A 65 -7.59 -2.95 -7.40
C THR A 65 -8.56 -1.79 -7.16
N LEU A 66 -8.06 -0.70 -6.57
CA LEU A 66 -8.78 0.54 -6.29
C LEU A 66 -8.46 1.65 -7.31
N GLY A 67 -7.80 1.31 -8.43
CA GLY A 67 -7.40 2.26 -9.46
C GLY A 67 -6.20 3.14 -9.09
N LEU A 68 -5.46 2.80 -8.04
CA LEU A 68 -4.27 3.52 -7.57
C LEU A 68 -2.99 2.81 -8.06
N HIS A 69 -2.86 2.66 -9.37
CA HIS A 69 -1.79 1.86 -9.99
C HIS A 69 -0.38 2.38 -9.64
N ASP A 70 -0.16 3.69 -9.71
CA ASP A 70 1.14 4.30 -9.43
C ASP A 70 1.57 4.08 -7.98
N LEU A 71 0.62 4.19 -7.04
CA LEU A 71 0.87 3.88 -5.64
C LEU A 71 1.25 2.40 -5.47
N GLY A 72 0.50 1.49 -6.10
CA GLY A 72 0.80 0.06 -6.07
C GLY A 72 2.22 -0.25 -6.57
N ALA A 73 2.62 0.36 -7.69
CA ALA A 73 3.95 0.20 -8.25
C ALA A 73 5.06 0.76 -7.33
N ALA A 74 4.85 1.94 -6.75
CA ALA A 74 5.81 2.54 -5.83
C ALA A 74 6.01 1.69 -4.56
N VAL A 75 4.91 1.16 -3.99
CA VAL A 75 4.96 0.28 -2.81
C VAL A 75 5.58 -1.08 -3.16
N ARG A 76 5.34 -1.61 -4.36
CA ARG A 76 5.98 -2.84 -4.83
C ARG A 76 7.50 -2.71 -4.89
N ALA A 77 8.01 -1.58 -5.38
CA ALA A 77 9.45 -1.33 -5.41
C ALA A 77 10.07 -1.29 -3.99
N LEU A 78 9.32 -0.77 -3.01
CA LEU A 78 9.70 -0.82 -1.59
C LEU A 78 9.70 -2.25 -1.05
N GLU A 79 8.65 -3.01 -1.31
CA GLU A 79 8.52 -4.42 -0.91
C GLU A 79 9.73 -5.24 -1.39
N GLU A 80 10.11 -5.07 -2.67
CA GLU A 80 11.25 -5.74 -3.26
C GLU A 80 12.59 -5.33 -2.64
N ALA A 81 12.77 -4.04 -2.32
CA ALA A 81 13.97 -3.55 -1.63
C ALA A 81 14.14 -4.21 -0.26
N VAL A 82 13.08 -4.25 0.54
CA VAL A 82 13.09 -4.94 1.85
C VAL A 82 13.33 -6.44 1.68
N GLY A 83 12.73 -7.05 0.65
CA GLY A 83 12.95 -8.45 0.26
C GLY A 83 14.42 -8.78 -0.02
N ARG A 84 15.15 -7.85 -0.64
CA ARG A 84 16.60 -7.96 -0.88
C ARG A 84 17.46 -7.66 0.36
N GLY A 85 16.86 -7.23 1.46
CA GLY A 85 17.57 -6.82 2.68
C GLY A 85 18.17 -5.42 2.61
N GLU A 86 17.69 -4.58 1.69
CA GLU A 86 18.03 -3.17 1.71
C GLU A 86 17.42 -2.52 2.96
N PRO A 87 18.23 -1.79 3.76
CA PRO A 87 17.70 -1.07 4.91
C PRO A 87 16.79 0.05 4.43
N LEU A 88 15.61 0.17 5.05
CA LEU A 88 14.75 1.34 4.92
C LEU A 88 14.82 2.12 6.23
N GLY A 89 15.40 3.32 6.18
CA GLY A 89 15.47 4.24 7.30
C GLY A 89 14.12 4.89 7.61
N ARG A 90 14.10 5.64 8.73
CA ARG A 90 12.92 6.41 9.14
C ARG A 90 12.56 7.47 8.09
N GLY A 91 11.28 7.54 7.71
CA GLY A 91 10.77 8.50 6.72
C GLY A 91 11.08 8.12 5.26
N GLU A 92 11.83 7.04 5.02
CA GLU A 92 12.23 6.64 3.67
C GLU A 92 11.07 6.03 2.88
N VAL A 93 10.12 5.39 3.58
CA VAL A 93 8.85 4.90 3.01
C VAL A 93 8.06 6.07 2.42
N SER A 94 7.76 7.11 3.21
CA SER A 94 7.08 8.31 2.72
C SER A 94 7.85 9.02 1.61
N ALA A 95 9.17 9.13 1.73
CA ALA A 95 9.99 9.82 0.73
C ALA A 95 9.90 9.14 -0.64
N LYS A 96 10.03 7.81 -0.68
CA LYS A 96 9.96 7.01 -1.91
C LYS A 96 8.56 6.99 -2.54
N LEU A 97 7.50 7.17 -1.74
CA LEU A 97 6.14 7.31 -2.24
C LEU A 97 5.80 8.72 -2.76
N ARG A 98 6.51 9.76 -2.30
CA ARG A 98 6.32 11.15 -2.77
C ARG A 98 7.10 11.49 -4.03
N THR A 99 8.17 10.75 -4.33
CA THR A 99 8.96 10.97 -5.54
C THR A 99 8.35 10.17 -6.69
N PRO A 100 7.67 10.80 -7.66
CA PRO A 100 7.34 10.11 -8.89
C PRO A 100 8.67 9.77 -9.59
N ARG A 101 8.95 8.48 -9.79
CA ARG A 101 9.96 8.09 -10.77
C ARG A 101 9.38 8.48 -12.14
N SER A 102 9.90 9.57 -12.68
CA SER A 102 9.71 9.99 -14.08
C SER A 102 10.26 8.94 -15.03
#